data_AF-A0ABD3ML76-F1
#
_entry.id   AF-A0ABD3ML76-F1
#
_cell.length_a   1.000
_cell.length_b   1.000
_cell.length_c   1.000
_cell.angle_alpha   90.00
_cell.angle_beta   90.00
_cell.angle_gamma   90.00
#
_symmetry.space_group_name_H-M   'P 1'
#
loop_
_entity.id
_entity.type
_entity.pdbx_description
1 polymer ?
#
loop_
_entity_poly.entity_id
_entity_poly.type
_entity_poly.pdbx_seq_one_letter_code
_entity_poly.pdbx_strand_id
1 'polypeptide(L)'
;MSARAVEILRQCREQLEECALAPIDIDFRDEKCVDCDDAADLIRELRSAEAREAELHARCSDVKNSNKTEYSYMLKEKLVVGKKIKEFSGQINRLLNQSAIMVSNKKRAKIKIDQVADMIRELSDNPGMWAETRVFVPPQTARDRALEKLKTTVQALEEVRCTLQREKVEHQVLVSDLKAEIKATRAELNAIENGTYAPALEFASSLSKMETDQTSDLEGKRRAIQDDIEHLQLLIEKDGMVHISNISSLEGEKVELERRSADMVVNHVTSMRDIQSTLEKLNDERSKNLAVLQGLEKRLLEEREEETLHREMEERRTRDLEERKLADDREYYAALWIQLRWKAYLRRKASRQGAQGKKGSKKGKKGTKE
;
A
#
# COMPACT_ATOMS: atom_id res chain seq x y z
N MET A 1 -31.76 -80.66 12.93
CA MET A 1 -30.84 -79.69 13.56
C MET A 1 -31.01 -78.24 13.05
N SER A 2 -31.98 -77.92 12.18
CA SER A 2 -32.09 -76.60 11.54
C SER A 2 -32.43 -75.44 12.49
N ALA A 3 -33.40 -75.59 13.41
CA ALA A 3 -33.92 -74.47 14.22
C ALA A 3 -32.84 -73.69 15.00
N ARG A 4 -31.85 -74.38 15.59
CA ARG A 4 -30.75 -73.73 16.33
C ARG A 4 -29.75 -73.02 15.40
N ALA A 5 -29.55 -73.51 14.17
CA ALA A 5 -28.74 -72.84 13.17
C ALA A 5 -29.43 -71.58 12.63
N VAL A 6 -30.75 -71.66 12.38
CA VAL A 6 -31.56 -70.51 11.96
C VAL A 6 -31.56 -69.40 13.01
N GLU A 7 -31.69 -69.72 14.30
CA GLU A 7 -31.65 -68.72 15.37
C GLU A 7 -30.27 -68.05 15.52
N ILE A 8 -29.17 -68.80 15.37
CA ILE A 8 -27.81 -68.23 15.36
C ILE A 8 -27.64 -67.28 14.16
N LEU A 9 -28.10 -67.67 12.97
CA LEU A 9 -28.06 -66.82 11.77
C LEU A 9 -28.92 -65.55 11.95
N ARG A 10 -30.06 -65.66 12.63
CA ARG A 10 -30.93 -64.51 12.98
C ARG A 10 -30.22 -63.52 13.89
N GLN A 11 -29.54 -64.00 14.94
CA GLN A 11 -28.76 -63.16 15.86
C GLN A 11 -27.55 -62.51 15.18
N CYS A 12 -26.83 -63.23 14.32
CA CYS A 12 -25.74 -62.65 13.53
C CYS A 12 -26.23 -61.58 12.55
N ARG A 13 -27.43 -61.74 11.99
CA ARG A 13 -28.06 -60.71 11.15
C ARG A 13 -28.41 -59.45 11.95
N GLU A 14 -29.04 -59.60 13.11
CA GLU A 14 -29.39 -58.46 13.99
C GLU A 14 -28.14 -57.66 14.40
N GLN A 15 -27.05 -58.34 14.78
CA GLN A 15 -25.77 -57.70 15.10
C GLN A 15 -25.14 -56.97 13.90
N LEU A 16 -25.22 -57.54 12.69
CA LEU A 16 -24.72 -56.89 11.47
C LEU A 16 -25.56 -55.68 11.06
N GLU A 17 -26.87 -55.71 11.28
CA GLU A 17 -27.77 -54.57 11.05
C GLU A 17 -27.50 -53.44 12.06
N GLU A 18 -27.28 -53.75 13.33
CA GLU A 18 -26.91 -52.79 14.38
C GLU A 18 -25.59 -52.08 14.06
N CYS A 19 -24.52 -52.83 13.75
CA CYS A 19 -23.23 -52.26 13.36
C CYS A 19 -23.27 -51.42 12.07
N ALA A 20 -24.24 -51.67 11.17
CA ALA A 20 -24.37 -50.91 9.92
C ALA A 20 -25.14 -49.58 10.09
N LEU A 21 -25.96 -49.46 11.15
CA LEU A 21 -26.86 -48.34 11.41
C LEU A 21 -26.42 -47.44 12.58
N ALA A 22 -25.57 -47.94 13.48
CA ALA A 22 -25.07 -47.16 14.61
C ALA A 22 -24.31 -45.88 14.17
N PRO A 23 -24.51 -44.73 14.85
CA PRO A 23 -23.65 -43.57 14.69
C PRO A 23 -22.20 -43.92 15.03
N ILE A 24 -21.25 -43.41 14.27
CA ILE A 24 -19.82 -43.70 14.50
C ILE A 24 -19.38 -43.06 15.82
N ASP A 25 -18.97 -43.90 16.77
CA ASP A 25 -18.46 -43.49 18.08
C ASP A 25 -17.14 -42.70 17.94
N ILE A 26 -16.87 -41.79 18.87
CA ILE A 26 -15.77 -40.82 18.79
C ILE A 26 -14.41 -41.54 18.69
N ASP A 27 -14.18 -42.56 19.51
CA ASP A 27 -12.93 -43.34 19.50
C ASP A 27 -12.70 -44.05 18.15
N PHE A 28 -13.77 -44.47 17.46
CA PHE A 28 -13.69 -45.08 16.14
C PHE A 28 -13.44 -44.05 15.01
N ARG A 29 -13.71 -42.76 15.24
CA ARG A 29 -13.41 -41.69 14.28
C ARG A 29 -11.91 -41.43 14.19
N ASP A 30 -11.21 -41.45 15.31
CA ASP A 30 -9.77 -41.26 15.36
C ASP A 30 -9.03 -42.39 14.63
N GLU A 31 -9.45 -43.64 14.80
CA GLU A 31 -8.87 -44.80 14.08
C GLU A 31 -9.14 -44.75 12.56
N LYS A 32 -10.24 -44.12 12.12
CA LYS A 32 -10.65 -44.10 10.70
C LYS A 32 -10.31 -42.81 9.97
N CYS A 33 -9.96 -41.73 10.66
CA CYS A 33 -9.50 -40.49 10.02
C CYS A 33 -8.01 -40.52 9.63
N VAL A 34 -7.25 -41.51 10.10
CA VAL A 34 -5.94 -41.85 9.49
C VAL A 34 -6.10 -42.25 8.02
N ASP A 35 -7.25 -42.82 7.65
CA ASP A 35 -7.57 -43.25 6.27
C ASP A 35 -8.40 -42.20 5.49
N CYS A 36 -8.62 -41.00 6.05
CA CYS A 36 -9.49 -39.95 5.48
C CYS A 36 -8.92 -38.55 5.74
N ASP A 37 -7.93 -38.13 4.92
CA ASP A 37 -7.21 -36.86 5.05
C ASP A 37 -8.14 -35.64 5.21
N ASP A 38 -9.24 -35.57 4.42
CA ASP A 38 -10.23 -34.47 4.46
C ASP A 38 -10.93 -34.28 5.82
N ALA A 39 -10.93 -35.30 6.69
CA ALA A 39 -11.55 -35.25 8.02
C ALA A 39 -10.54 -35.02 9.16
N ALA A 40 -9.24 -35.16 8.90
CA ALA A 40 -8.19 -35.06 9.92
C ALA A 40 -8.05 -33.63 10.48
N ASP A 41 -8.16 -32.61 9.63
CA ASP A 41 -8.15 -31.21 10.06
C ASP A 41 -9.39 -30.85 10.89
N LEU A 42 -10.58 -31.31 10.47
CA LEU A 42 -11.83 -31.09 11.21
C LEU A 42 -11.84 -31.81 12.57
N ILE A 43 -11.19 -32.98 12.71
CA ILE A 43 -10.99 -33.62 14.03
C ILE A 43 -10.03 -32.81 14.89
N ARG A 44 -8.97 -32.22 14.32
CA ARG A 44 -8.06 -31.33 15.06
C ARG A 44 -8.79 -30.10 15.59
N GLU A 45 -9.67 -29.51 14.78
CA GLU A 45 -10.54 -28.39 15.17
C GLU A 45 -11.60 -28.81 16.20
N LEU A 46 -12.22 -29.99 16.06
CA LEU A 46 -13.15 -30.56 17.05
C LEU A 46 -12.46 -30.74 18.41
N ARG A 47 -11.31 -31.41 18.45
CA ARG A 47 -10.52 -31.62 19.68
C ARG A 47 -10.06 -30.30 20.30
N SER A 48 -9.69 -29.31 19.50
CA SER A 48 -9.37 -27.96 19.99
C SER A 48 -10.60 -27.24 20.58
N ALA A 49 -11.78 -27.45 20.00
CA ALA A 49 -13.03 -26.90 20.52
C ALA A 49 -13.47 -27.62 21.81
N GLU A 50 -13.35 -28.94 21.89
CA GLU A 50 -13.63 -29.74 23.09
C GLU A 50 -12.69 -29.39 24.25
N ALA A 51 -11.39 -29.22 23.98
CA ALA A 51 -10.42 -28.73 24.96
C ALA A 51 -10.78 -27.32 25.46
N ARG A 52 -11.21 -26.42 24.56
CA ARG A 52 -11.70 -25.09 24.93
C ARG A 52 -13.02 -25.14 25.71
N GLU A 53 -13.93 -26.07 25.40
CA GLU A 53 -15.15 -26.25 26.20
C GLU A 53 -14.82 -26.76 27.61
N ALA A 54 -13.89 -27.71 27.75
CA ALA A 54 -13.44 -28.21 29.04
C ALA A 54 -12.76 -27.10 29.88
N GLU A 55 -11.91 -26.29 29.26
CA GLU A 55 -11.28 -25.13 29.91
C GLU A 55 -12.33 -24.08 30.35
N LEU A 56 -13.27 -23.73 29.46
CA LEU A 56 -14.39 -22.85 29.78
C LEU A 56 -15.28 -23.45 30.87
N HIS A 57 -15.44 -24.77 30.92
CA HIS A 57 -16.24 -25.43 31.95
C HIS A 57 -15.57 -25.36 33.33
N ALA A 58 -14.24 -25.58 33.39
CA ALA A 58 -13.45 -25.43 34.61
C ALA A 58 -13.49 -23.97 35.09
N ARG A 59 -13.14 -23.00 34.23
CA ARG A 59 -13.19 -21.56 34.54
C ARG A 59 -14.62 -21.11 34.94
N CYS A 60 -15.67 -21.63 34.30
CA CYS A 60 -17.05 -21.39 34.73
C CYS A 60 -17.32 -21.87 36.17
N SER A 61 -16.71 -22.98 36.59
CA SER A 61 -16.85 -23.49 37.96
C SER A 61 -16.20 -22.55 38.98
N ASP A 62 -15.00 -22.08 38.69
CA ASP A 62 -14.21 -21.21 39.58
C ASP A 62 -14.82 -19.80 39.72
N VAL A 63 -15.33 -19.25 38.61
CA VAL A 63 -15.79 -17.85 38.54
C VAL A 63 -17.26 -17.68 38.96
N LYS A 64 -18.01 -18.79 39.07
CA LYS A 64 -19.47 -18.85 39.33
C LYS A 64 -19.96 -17.96 40.47
N ASN A 65 -19.18 -17.87 41.56
CA ASN A 65 -19.55 -17.18 42.79
C ASN A 65 -18.72 -15.89 43.03
N SER A 66 -17.72 -15.60 42.20
CA SER A 66 -16.75 -14.52 42.42
C SER A 66 -16.90 -13.35 41.44
N ASN A 67 -17.19 -13.60 40.16
CA ASN A 67 -17.36 -12.54 39.16
C ASN A 67 -18.54 -12.80 38.19
N LYS A 68 -19.68 -12.15 38.46
CA LYS A 68 -20.94 -12.39 37.74
C LYS A 68 -20.91 -11.98 36.26
N THR A 69 -20.15 -10.95 35.89
CA THR A 69 -20.05 -10.48 34.50
C THR A 69 -19.18 -11.42 33.67
N GLU A 70 -18.05 -11.84 34.22
CA GLU A 70 -17.14 -12.81 33.61
C GLU A 70 -17.80 -14.20 33.49
N TYR A 71 -18.48 -14.70 34.53
CA TYR A 71 -19.26 -15.93 34.44
C TYR A 71 -20.34 -15.87 33.34
N SER A 72 -21.00 -14.72 33.16
CA SER A 72 -21.97 -14.51 32.08
C SER A 72 -21.33 -14.50 30.69
N TYR A 73 -20.12 -13.96 30.55
CA TYR A 73 -19.33 -14.02 29.32
C TYR A 73 -18.92 -15.46 29.00
N MET A 74 -18.33 -16.17 29.96
CA MET A 74 -17.87 -17.56 29.81
C MET A 74 -19.03 -18.52 29.47
N LEU A 75 -20.23 -18.31 30.04
CA LEU A 75 -21.44 -19.05 29.66
C LEU A 75 -21.84 -18.83 28.18
N LYS A 76 -21.74 -17.59 27.68
CA LYS A 76 -22.01 -17.28 26.27
C LYS A 76 -20.96 -17.88 25.36
N GLU A 77 -19.68 -17.79 25.74
CA GLU A 77 -18.59 -18.41 24.99
C GLU A 77 -18.74 -19.94 24.94
N LYS A 78 -19.04 -20.59 26.08
CA LYS A 78 -19.31 -22.02 26.15
C LYS A 78 -20.47 -22.43 25.24
N LEU A 79 -21.55 -21.65 25.17
CA LEU A 79 -22.67 -21.90 24.26
C LEU A 79 -22.25 -21.81 22.78
N VAL A 80 -21.34 -20.89 22.43
CA VAL A 80 -20.81 -20.76 21.05
C VAL A 80 -19.87 -21.92 20.72
N VAL A 81 -18.98 -22.31 21.64
CA VAL A 81 -18.08 -23.46 21.47
C VAL A 81 -18.86 -24.77 21.35
N GLY A 82 -19.85 -25.00 22.21
CA GLY A 82 -20.74 -26.17 22.12
C GLY A 82 -21.59 -26.23 20.84
N LYS A 83 -21.85 -25.10 20.17
CA LYS A 83 -22.42 -25.09 18.81
C LYS A 83 -21.39 -25.52 17.77
N LYS A 84 -20.15 -25.02 17.84
CA LYS A 84 -19.05 -25.43 16.94
C LYS A 84 -18.74 -26.92 17.06
N ILE A 85 -18.70 -27.48 18.27
CA ILE A 85 -18.48 -28.92 18.50
C ILE A 85 -19.56 -29.76 17.78
N LYS A 86 -20.84 -29.38 17.90
CA LYS A 86 -21.94 -30.04 17.19
C LYS A 86 -21.84 -29.90 15.67
N GLU A 87 -21.40 -28.74 15.19
CA GLU A 87 -21.19 -28.47 13.77
C GLU A 87 -20.05 -29.31 13.19
N PHE A 88 -18.86 -29.27 13.79
CA PHE A 88 -17.71 -30.10 13.39
C PHE A 88 -18.04 -31.60 13.48
N SER A 89 -18.64 -32.07 14.58
CA SER A 89 -19.09 -33.47 14.72
C SER A 89 -20.10 -33.85 13.64
N GLY A 90 -20.99 -32.94 13.23
CA GLY A 90 -21.91 -33.13 12.11
C GLY A 90 -21.21 -33.18 10.74
N GLN A 91 -20.19 -32.35 10.51
CA GLN A 91 -19.39 -32.32 9.28
C GLN A 91 -18.52 -33.57 9.15
N ILE A 92 -17.78 -33.94 10.21
CA ILE A 92 -16.99 -35.18 10.29
C ILE A 92 -17.87 -36.40 10.01
N ASN A 93 -19.06 -36.48 10.62
CA ASN A 93 -19.99 -37.57 10.33
C ASN A 93 -20.47 -37.59 8.87
N ARG A 94 -20.65 -36.44 8.21
CA ARG A 94 -21.00 -36.41 6.77
C ARG A 94 -19.84 -36.93 5.92
N LEU A 95 -18.63 -36.41 6.14
CA LEU A 95 -17.42 -36.81 5.40
C LEU A 95 -17.10 -38.29 5.60
N LEU A 96 -17.11 -38.80 6.84
CA LEU A 96 -16.93 -40.22 7.12
C LEU A 96 -18.01 -41.07 6.42
N ASN A 97 -19.29 -40.68 6.46
CA ASN A 97 -20.34 -41.41 5.75
C ASN A 97 -20.25 -41.34 4.22
N GLN A 98 -19.58 -40.32 3.66
CA GLN A 98 -19.32 -40.16 2.23
C GLN A 98 -18.00 -40.79 1.77
N SER A 99 -17.07 -41.07 2.70
CA SER A 99 -15.78 -41.70 2.39
C SER A 99 -15.93 -43.01 1.62
N ALA A 100 -15.05 -43.23 0.64
CA ALA A 100 -15.06 -44.44 -0.18
C ALA A 100 -14.95 -45.73 0.68
N ILE A 101 -14.25 -45.66 1.80
CA ILE A 101 -14.03 -46.76 2.75
C ILE A 101 -15.34 -47.10 3.47
N MET A 102 -16.03 -46.13 4.07
CA MET A 102 -17.31 -46.40 4.75
C MET A 102 -18.41 -46.80 3.78
N VAL A 103 -18.46 -46.20 2.58
CA VAL A 103 -19.39 -46.62 1.51
C VAL A 103 -19.10 -48.06 1.06
N SER A 104 -17.83 -48.45 0.93
CA SER A 104 -17.43 -49.83 0.63
C SER A 104 -17.83 -50.79 1.75
N ASN A 105 -17.59 -50.42 3.01
CA ASN A 105 -17.90 -51.27 4.16
C ASN A 105 -19.42 -51.44 4.34
N LYS A 106 -20.23 -50.39 4.17
CA LYS A 106 -21.70 -50.49 4.17
C LYS A 106 -22.23 -51.38 3.04
N LYS A 107 -21.64 -51.30 1.83
CA LYS A 107 -21.96 -52.23 0.73
C LYS A 107 -21.63 -53.68 1.08
N ARG A 108 -20.46 -53.95 1.67
CA ARG A 108 -20.07 -55.30 2.13
C ARG A 108 -20.99 -55.84 3.23
N ALA A 109 -21.34 -55.02 4.21
CA ALA A 109 -22.27 -55.38 5.28
C ALA A 109 -23.65 -55.75 4.72
N LYS A 110 -24.18 -54.94 3.78
CA LYS A 110 -25.44 -55.25 3.10
C LYS A 110 -25.40 -56.61 2.37
N ILE A 111 -24.36 -56.86 1.57
CA ILE A 111 -24.18 -58.15 0.87
C ILE A 111 -24.15 -59.32 1.88
N LYS A 112 -23.56 -59.14 3.06
CA LYS A 112 -23.52 -60.17 4.11
C LYS A 112 -24.88 -60.39 4.79
N ILE A 113 -25.65 -59.32 5.02
CA ILE A 113 -27.03 -59.41 5.53
C ILE A 113 -27.92 -60.17 4.53
N ASP A 114 -27.83 -59.82 3.23
CA ASP A 114 -28.59 -60.46 2.15
C ASP A 114 -28.23 -61.97 2.06
N GLN A 115 -26.93 -62.32 2.09
CA GLN A 115 -26.45 -63.71 2.11
C GLN A 115 -26.98 -64.52 3.31
N VAL A 116 -27.05 -63.92 4.51
CA VAL A 116 -27.60 -64.58 5.70
C VAL A 116 -29.11 -64.76 5.59
N ALA A 117 -29.83 -63.80 5.00
CA ALA A 117 -31.27 -63.91 4.77
C ALA A 117 -31.61 -65.05 3.78
N ASP A 118 -30.83 -65.19 2.70
CA ASP A 118 -31.02 -66.27 1.72
C ASP A 118 -30.79 -67.66 2.35
N MET A 119 -29.74 -67.83 3.16
CA MET A 119 -29.48 -69.09 3.89
C MET A 119 -30.60 -69.46 4.88
N ILE A 120 -31.25 -68.48 5.51
CA ILE A 120 -32.41 -68.72 6.40
C ILE A 120 -33.61 -69.22 5.60
N ARG A 121 -33.85 -68.70 4.39
CA ARG A 121 -34.93 -69.12 3.50
C ARG A 121 -34.75 -70.56 3.01
N GLU A 122 -33.58 -70.90 2.47
CA GLU A 122 -33.29 -72.24 1.94
C GLU A 122 -33.43 -73.36 3.00
N LEU A 123 -33.06 -73.07 4.25
CA LEU A 123 -33.18 -74.02 5.37
C LEU A 123 -34.62 -74.18 5.91
N SER A 124 -35.55 -73.34 5.46
CA SER A 124 -36.96 -73.35 5.90
C SER A 124 -37.89 -74.10 4.94
N ASP A 125 -37.59 -74.09 3.64
CA ASP A 125 -38.57 -74.41 2.58
C ASP A 125 -38.60 -75.88 2.10
N ASN A 126 -37.73 -76.79 2.59
CA ASN A 126 -37.57 -78.11 1.96
C ASN A 126 -37.47 -79.32 2.92
N PRO A 127 -38.61 -79.91 3.38
CA PRO A 127 -38.61 -80.98 4.40
C PRO A 127 -38.90 -82.42 3.92
N GLY A 128 -39.22 -82.70 2.65
CA GLY A 128 -39.77 -84.03 2.29
C GLY A 128 -39.60 -84.51 0.84
N MET A 129 -38.75 -85.53 0.65
CA MET A 129 -38.54 -86.26 -0.62
C MET A 129 -38.34 -87.77 -0.36
N TRP A 130 -39.33 -88.46 0.23
CA TRP A 130 -39.25 -89.89 0.61
C TRP A 130 -40.57 -90.67 0.49
N ALA A 131 -41.47 -90.33 -0.44
CA ALA A 131 -42.82 -90.91 -0.46
C ALA A 131 -43.41 -91.18 -1.85
N GLU A 132 -42.75 -91.98 -2.70
CA GLU A 132 -43.41 -92.50 -3.91
C GLU A 132 -42.92 -93.87 -4.40
N THR A 133 -43.49 -94.94 -3.85
CA THR A 133 -43.52 -96.26 -4.54
C THR A 133 -44.60 -97.16 -3.95
N ARG A 134 -45.69 -97.41 -4.71
CA ARG A 134 -46.55 -98.64 -4.72
C ARG A 134 -47.93 -98.36 -5.34
N VAL A 135 -48.08 -98.60 -6.65
CA VAL A 135 -49.37 -99.05 -7.21
C VAL A 135 -49.10 -100.11 -8.27
N PHE A 136 -49.36 -101.38 -7.93
CA PHE A 136 -49.34 -102.51 -8.85
C PHE A 136 -50.66 -102.54 -9.65
N VAL A 137 -50.61 -102.85 -10.96
CA VAL A 137 -51.79 -102.79 -11.86
C VAL A 137 -51.94 -104.08 -12.68
N PRO A 138 -53.17 -104.60 -12.92
CA PRO A 138 -53.40 -105.96 -13.44
C PRO A 138 -52.93 -106.27 -14.88
N PRO A 139 -52.85 -107.57 -15.27
CA PRO A 139 -52.15 -108.02 -16.48
C PRO A 139 -52.71 -107.55 -17.83
N GLN A 140 -54.04 -107.47 -18.03
CA GLN A 140 -54.60 -106.93 -19.28
C GLN A 140 -54.19 -105.45 -19.45
N THR A 141 -54.33 -104.65 -18.39
CA THR A 141 -53.87 -103.26 -18.40
C THR A 141 -52.35 -103.16 -18.57
N ALA A 142 -51.58 -104.13 -18.07
CA ALA A 142 -50.14 -104.20 -18.29
C ALA A 142 -49.78 -104.49 -19.75
N ARG A 143 -50.56 -105.30 -20.48
CA ARG A 143 -50.34 -105.57 -21.92
C ARG A 143 -50.64 -104.35 -22.79
N ASP A 144 -51.78 -103.69 -22.58
CA ASP A 144 -52.12 -102.50 -23.35
C ASP A 144 -51.22 -101.32 -22.99
N ARG A 145 -50.86 -101.16 -21.70
CA ARG A 145 -49.79 -100.24 -21.30
C ARG A 145 -48.42 -100.65 -21.83
N ALA A 146 -48.13 -101.92 -22.09
CA ALA A 146 -46.86 -102.35 -22.69
C ALA A 146 -46.80 -102.02 -24.19
N LEU A 147 -47.91 -102.16 -24.92
CA LEU A 147 -48.01 -101.73 -26.32
C LEU A 147 -48.02 -100.21 -26.46
N GLU A 148 -48.72 -99.50 -25.58
CA GLU A 148 -48.68 -98.04 -25.57
C GLU A 148 -47.32 -97.52 -25.11
N LYS A 149 -46.67 -98.17 -24.12
CA LYS A 149 -45.25 -97.94 -23.81
C LYS A 149 -44.33 -98.28 -24.97
N LEU A 150 -44.63 -99.27 -25.80
CA LEU A 150 -43.80 -99.59 -26.97
C LEU A 150 -43.92 -98.48 -28.02
N LYS A 151 -45.13 -97.95 -28.26
CA LYS A 151 -45.32 -96.79 -29.14
C LYS A 151 -44.66 -95.53 -28.57
N THR A 152 -44.85 -95.21 -27.29
CA THR A 152 -44.23 -94.02 -26.70
C THR A 152 -42.71 -94.18 -26.55
N THR A 153 -42.18 -95.39 -26.39
CA THR A 153 -40.72 -95.60 -26.45
C THR A 153 -40.19 -95.52 -27.88
N VAL A 154 -40.92 -95.96 -28.91
CA VAL A 154 -40.54 -95.73 -30.31
C VAL A 154 -40.58 -94.24 -30.66
N GLN A 155 -41.64 -93.52 -30.27
CA GLN A 155 -41.73 -92.06 -30.43
C GLN A 155 -40.62 -91.35 -29.66
N ALA A 156 -40.35 -91.72 -28.40
CA ALA A 156 -39.25 -91.16 -27.63
C ALA A 156 -37.87 -91.50 -28.25
N LEU A 157 -37.69 -92.66 -28.86
CA LEU A 157 -36.47 -93.01 -29.60
C LEU A 157 -36.33 -92.19 -30.90
N GLU A 158 -37.43 -91.87 -31.58
CA GLU A 158 -37.42 -90.96 -32.74
C GLU A 158 -37.19 -89.51 -32.33
N GLU A 159 -37.74 -89.06 -31.21
CA GLU A 159 -37.45 -87.75 -30.59
C GLU A 159 -35.98 -87.66 -30.18
N VAL A 160 -35.44 -88.65 -29.47
CA VAL A 160 -34.02 -88.76 -29.10
C VAL A 160 -33.12 -88.80 -30.34
N ARG A 161 -33.54 -89.48 -31.41
CA ARG A 161 -32.82 -89.47 -32.69
C ARG A 161 -32.83 -88.08 -33.34
N CYS A 162 -33.93 -87.34 -33.23
CA CYS A 162 -34.05 -85.97 -33.72
C CYS A 162 -33.21 -84.99 -32.88
N THR A 163 -33.21 -85.10 -31.54
CA THR A 163 -32.37 -84.24 -30.69
C THR A 163 -30.89 -84.52 -30.92
N LEU A 164 -30.47 -85.79 -30.92
CA LEU A 164 -29.08 -86.18 -31.19
C LEU A 164 -28.58 -85.65 -32.55
N GLN A 165 -29.45 -85.65 -33.58
CA GLN A 165 -29.10 -85.11 -34.89
C GLN A 165 -28.99 -83.57 -34.89
N ARG A 166 -29.83 -82.86 -34.10
CA ARG A 166 -29.70 -81.39 -33.92
C ARG A 166 -28.44 -81.04 -33.13
N GLU A 167 -28.24 -81.68 -31.97
CA GLU A 167 -27.06 -81.51 -31.10
C GLU A 167 -25.76 -81.74 -31.89
N LYS A 168 -25.73 -82.74 -32.77
CA LYS A 168 -24.57 -82.99 -33.65
C LYS A 168 -24.29 -81.84 -34.62
N VAL A 169 -25.32 -81.19 -35.16
CA VAL A 169 -25.17 -80.02 -36.04
C VAL A 169 -24.76 -78.79 -35.24
N GLU A 170 -25.41 -78.52 -34.11
CA GLU A 170 -25.09 -77.42 -33.21
C GLU A 170 -23.65 -77.51 -32.67
N HIS A 171 -23.23 -78.71 -32.24
CA HIS A 171 -21.84 -78.97 -31.85
C HIS A 171 -20.87 -78.81 -33.02
N GLN A 172 -21.26 -79.13 -34.26
CA GLN A 172 -20.42 -78.91 -35.43
C GLN A 172 -20.25 -77.41 -35.74
N VAL A 173 -21.28 -76.59 -35.55
CA VAL A 173 -21.21 -75.12 -35.65
C VAL A 173 -20.29 -74.56 -34.54
N LEU A 174 -20.54 -74.91 -33.28
CA LEU A 174 -19.74 -74.45 -32.14
C LEU A 174 -18.25 -74.81 -32.29
N VAL A 175 -17.93 -76.02 -32.77
CA VAL A 175 -16.54 -76.43 -33.06
C VAL A 175 -15.94 -75.64 -34.23
N SER A 176 -16.74 -75.18 -35.19
CA SER A 176 -16.28 -74.28 -36.27
C SER A 176 -15.95 -72.89 -35.73
N ASP A 177 -16.83 -72.33 -34.90
CA ASP A 177 -16.68 -70.99 -34.33
C ASP A 177 -15.48 -70.93 -33.38
N LEU A 178 -15.35 -71.91 -32.47
CA LEU A 178 -14.17 -72.05 -31.60
C LEU A 178 -12.87 -72.22 -32.40
N LYS A 179 -12.89 -72.90 -33.55
CA LYS A 179 -11.70 -73.00 -34.43
C LYS A 179 -11.37 -71.67 -35.11
N ALA A 180 -12.38 -70.86 -35.47
CA ALA A 180 -12.17 -69.54 -36.01
C ALA A 180 -11.58 -68.60 -34.95
N GLU A 181 -12.11 -68.63 -33.72
CA GLU A 181 -11.62 -67.86 -32.58
C GLU A 181 -10.19 -68.27 -32.15
N ILE A 182 -9.89 -69.57 -32.08
CA ILE A 182 -8.53 -70.08 -31.85
C ILE A 182 -7.57 -69.64 -32.98
N LYS A 183 -8.05 -69.52 -34.22
CA LYS A 183 -7.24 -69.02 -35.34
C LYS A 183 -7.00 -67.50 -35.25
N ALA A 184 -8.01 -66.73 -34.85
CA ALA A 184 -7.91 -65.29 -34.65
C ALA A 184 -6.94 -64.96 -33.50
N THR A 185 -7.15 -65.54 -32.31
CA THR A 185 -6.30 -65.36 -31.14
C THR A 185 -4.85 -65.81 -31.39
N ARG A 186 -4.61 -66.89 -32.14
CA ARG A 186 -3.25 -67.27 -32.59
C ARG A 186 -2.62 -66.27 -33.56
N ALA A 187 -3.41 -65.67 -34.45
CA ALA A 187 -2.91 -64.62 -35.35
C ALA A 187 -2.56 -63.35 -34.57
N GLU A 188 -3.35 -62.98 -33.56
CA GLU A 188 -3.07 -61.87 -32.64
C GLU A 188 -1.82 -62.13 -31.80
N LEU A 189 -1.68 -63.31 -31.18
CA LEU A 189 -0.48 -63.70 -30.44
C LEU A 189 0.78 -63.67 -31.31
N ASN A 190 0.72 -64.22 -32.53
CA ASN A 190 1.82 -64.14 -33.49
C ASN A 190 2.12 -62.67 -33.88
N ALA A 191 1.11 -61.80 -33.99
CA ALA A 191 1.33 -60.38 -34.27
C ALA A 191 1.97 -59.65 -33.07
N ILE A 192 1.65 -60.06 -31.83
CA ILE A 192 2.30 -59.54 -30.61
C ILE A 192 3.76 -60.00 -30.56
N GLU A 193 4.04 -61.28 -30.76
CA GLU A 193 5.41 -61.83 -30.76
C GLU A 193 6.29 -61.22 -31.86
N ASN A 194 5.74 -60.98 -33.05
CA ASN A 194 6.46 -60.32 -34.16
C ASN A 194 6.46 -58.78 -34.07
N GLY A 195 5.89 -58.17 -33.02
CA GLY A 195 5.84 -56.72 -32.85
C GLY A 195 4.96 -55.96 -33.86
N THR A 196 4.09 -56.66 -34.59
CA THR A 196 3.20 -56.11 -35.62
C THR A 196 1.75 -55.92 -35.15
N TYR A 197 1.47 -56.11 -33.86
CA TYR A 197 0.15 -55.94 -33.26
C TYR A 197 -0.30 -54.47 -33.33
N ALA A 198 -1.26 -54.18 -34.22
CA ALA A 198 -1.66 -52.81 -34.56
C ALA A 198 -2.06 -51.94 -33.35
N PRO A 199 -2.84 -52.40 -32.36
CA PRO A 199 -3.19 -51.58 -31.19
C PRO A 199 -1.97 -51.12 -30.36
N ALA A 200 -0.91 -51.94 -30.28
CA ALA A 200 0.32 -51.56 -29.59
C ALA A 200 1.13 -50.53 -30.38
N LEU A 201 1.18 -50.68 -31.71
CA LEU A 201 1.84 -49.73 -32.61
C LEU A 201 1.12 -48.37 -32.66
N GLU A 202 -0.21 -48.37 -32.68
CA GLU A 202 -1.04 -47.15 -32.61
C GLU A 202 -0.86 -46.44 -31.26
N PHE A 203 -0.83 -47.17 -30.14
CA PHE A 203 -0.55 -46.61 -28.83
C PHE A 203 0.86 -45.99 -28.74
N ALA A 204 1.88 -46.69 -29.23
CA ALA A 204 3.26 -46.16 -29.29
C ALA A 204 3.38 -44.93 -30.21
N SER A 205 2.68 -44.93 -31.35
CA SER A 205 2.59 -43.77 -32.25
C SER A 205 1.89 -42.58 -31.58
N SER A 206 0.85 -42.84 -30.79
CA SER A 206 0.12 -41.82 -30.03
C SER A 206 0.99 -41.21 -28.92
N LEU A 207 1.71 -42.04 -28.15
CA LEU A 207 2.67 -41.57 -27.14
C LEU A 207 3.78 -40.73 -27.78
N SER A 208 4.40 -41.22 -28.86
CA SER A 208 5.46 -40.48 -29.56
C SER A 208 4.97 -39.13 -30.10
N LYS A 209 3.74 -39.05 -30.62
CA LYS A 209 3.11 -37.77 -31.01
C LYS A 209 2.89 -36.85 -29.82
N MET A 210 2.35 -37.37 -28.71
CA MET A 210 2.14 -36.60 -27.49
C MET A 210 3.47 -36.04 -26.94
N GLU A 211 4.54 -36.84 -26.96
CA GLU A 211 5.89 -36.39 -26.60
C GLU A 211 6.38 -35.28 -27.54
N THR A 212 6.24 -35.44 -28.87
CA THR A 212 6.64 -34.39 -29.83
C THR A 212 5.84 -33.10 -29.67
N ASP A 213 4.53 -33.20 -29.41
CA ASP A 213 3.65 -32.05 -29.21
C ASP A 213 3.99 -31.32 -27.90
N GLN A 214 4.24 -32.07 -26.81
CA GLN A 214 4.69 -31.51 -25.54
C GLN A 214 6.07 -30.85 -25.65
N THR A 215 7.03 -31.47 -26.34
CA THR A 215 8.34 -30.85 -26.55
C THR A 215 8.21 -29.59 -27.41
N SER A 216 7.38 -29.60 -28.46
CA SER A 216 7.13 -28.44 -29.32
C SER A 216 6.48 -27.28 -28.54
N ASP A 217 5.52 -27.55 -27.66
CA ASP A 217 4.89 -26.54 -26.79
C ASP A 217 5.89 -25.96 -25.77
N LEU A 218 6.71 -26.81 -25.13
CA LEU A 218 7.77 -26.37 -24.23
C LEU A 218 8.85 -25.55 -24.95
N GLU A 219 9.23 -25.93 -26.18
CA GLU A 219 10.15 -25.15 -27.03
C GLU A 219 9.52 -23.83 -27.52
N GLY A 220 8.21 -23.80 -27.73
CA GLY A 220 7.46 -22.57 -28.02
C GLY A 220 7.49 -21.61 -26.82
N LYS A 221 7.15 -22.11 -25.62
CA LYS A 221 7.22 -21.34 -24.37
C LYS A 221 8.63 -20.86 -24.04
N ARG A 222 9.64 -21.71 -24.24
CA ARG A 222 11.05 -21.34 -24.06
C ARG A 222 11.48 -20.23 -25.01
N ARG A 223 11.04 -20.25 -26.27
CA ARG A 223 11.30 -19.17 -27.23
C ARG A 223 10.62 -17.86 -26.80
N ALA A 224 9.34 -17.89 -26.44
CA ALA A 224 8.65 -16.70 -25.95
C ALA A 224 9.34 -16.07 -24.72
N ILE A 225 9.77 -16.89 -23.75
CA ILE A 225 10.53 -16.42 -22.58
C ILE A 225 11.90 -15.83 -22.99
N GLN A 226 12.57 -16.40 -23.99
CA GLN A 226 13.83 -15.88 -24.51
C GLN A 226 13.63 -14.52 -25.19
N ASP A 227 12.60 -14.39 -26.02
CA ASP A 227 12.21 -13.14 -26.70
C ASP A 227 11.87 -12.04 -25.66
N ASP A 228 11.14 -12.39 -24.60
CA ASP A 228 10.82 -11.49 -23.48
C ASP A 228 12.09 -11.04 -22.72
N ILE A 229 13.04 -11.95 -22.48
CA ILE A 229 14.33 -11.63 -21.84
C ILE A 229 15.14 -10.66 -22.71
N GLU A 230 15.24 -10.90 -24.01
CA GLU A 230 15.96 -10.04 -24.95
C GLU A 230 15.30 -8.65 -25.05
N HIS A 231 13.97 -8.59 -25.09
CA HIS A 231 13.22 -7.33 -25.06
C HIS A 231 13.44 -6.56 -23.75
N LEU A 232 13.44 -7.22 -22.59
CA LEU A 232 13.75 -6.59 -21.30
C LEU A 232 15.20 -6.10 -21.21
N GLN A 233 16.16 -6.82 -21.78
CA GLN A 233 17.56 -6.38 -21.86
C GLN A 233 17.68 -5.10 -22.71
N LEU A 234 17.05 -5.05 -23.88
CA LEU A 234 17.02 -3.86 -24.74
C LEU A 234 16.37 -2.64 -24.05
N LEU A 235 15.33 -2.85 -23.24
CA LEU A 235 14.73 -1.79 -22.43
C LEU A 235 15.70 -1.28 -21.35
N ILE A 236 16.40 -2.17 -20.65
CA ILE A 236 17.40 -1.80 -19.64
C ILE A 236 18.56 -1.02 -20.27
N GLU A 237 19.06 -1.43 -21.43
CA GLU A 237 20.12 -0.70 -22.15
C GLU A 237 19.66 0.70 -22.58
N LYS A 238 18.45 0.81 -23.11
CA LYS A 238 17.84 2.09 -23.52
C LYS A 238 17.66 3.03 -22.34
N ASP A 239 17.09 2.55 -21.23
CA ASP A 239 16.88 3.35 -20.03
C ASP A 239 18.23 3.72 -19.39
N GLY A 240 19.24 2.85 -19.46
CA GLY A 240 20.62 3.14 -19.11
C GLY A 240 21.21 4.30 -19.92
N MET A 241 21.02 4.32 -21.24
CA MET A 241 21.44 5.45 -22.09
C MET A 241 20.73 6.76 -21.73
N VAL A 242 19.41 6.73 -21.51
CA VAL A 242 18.65 7.92 -21.08
C VAL A 242 19.13 8.41 -19.72
N HIS A 243 19.38 7.51 -18.78
CA HIS A 243 19.90 7.84 -17.45
C HIS A 243 21.29 8.49 -17.51
N ILE A 244 22.22 7.94 -18.32
CA ILE A 244 23.54 8.53 -18.55
C ILE A 244 23.42 9.92 -19.19
N SER A 245 22.55 10.09 -20.19
CA SER A 245 22.30 11.39 -20.83
C SER A 245 21.75 12.42 -19.83
N ASN A 246 20.84 12.00 -18.95
CA ASN A 246 20.26 12.87 -17.92
C ASN A 246 21.30 13.27 -16.86
N ILE A 247 22.14 12.34 -16.41
CA ILE A 247 23.27 12.65 -15.50
C ILE A 247 24.21 13.67 -16.15
N SER A 248 24.64 13.43 -17.39
CA SER A 248 25.55 14.35 -18.09
C SER A 248 24.94 15.74 -18.28
N SER A 249 23.63 15.82 -18.54
CA SER A 249 22.91 17.10 -18.61
C SER A 249 22.89 17.83 -17.26
N LEU A 250 22.60 17.13 -16.16
CA LEU A 250 22.57 17.69 -14.81
C LEU A 250 23.97 18.10 -14.31
N GLU A 251 25.00 17.34 -14.66
CA GLU A 251 26.40 17.70 -14.38
C GLU A 251 26.81 18.96 -15.16
N GLY A 252 26.39 19.09 -16.41
CA GLY A 252 26.58 20.30 -17.22
C GLY A 252 25.89 21.53 -16.62
N GLU A 253 24.62 21.40 -16.23
CA GLU A 253 23.87 22.48 -15.57
C GLU A 253 24.50 22.86 -14.22
N LYS A 254 24.92 21.88 -13.42
CA LYS A 254 25.64 22.12 -12.16
C LYS A 254 26.91 22.95 -12.38
N VAL A 255 27.76 22.57 -13.34
CA VAL A 255 28.99 23.31 -13.65
C VAL A 255 28.67 24.73 -14.14
N GLU A 256 27.60 24.91 -14.93
CA GLU A 256 27.17 26.25 -15.35
C GLU A 256 26.69 27.10 -14.16
N LEU A 257 25.91 26.53 -13.24
CA LEU A 257 25.44 27.22 -12.03
C LEU A 257 26.58 27.57 -11.08
N GLU A 258 27.55 26.68 -10.89
CA GLU A 258 28.78 26.95 -10.12
C GLU A 258 29.58 28.11 -10.74
N ARG A 259 29.72 28.13 -12.08
CA ARG A 259 30.37 29.22 -12.82
C ARG A 259 29.61 30.55 -12.66
N ARG A 260 28.28 30.55 -12.85
CA ARG A 260 27.43 31.74 -12.67
C ARG A 260 27.48 32.26 -11.23
N SER A 261 27.55 31.36 -10.24
CA SER A 261 27.72 31.72 -8.83
C SER A 261 29.06 32.42 -8.58
N ALA A 262 30.16 31.86 -9.10
CA ALA A 262 31.48 32.48 -9.01
C ALA A 262 31.53 33.87 -9.68
N ASP A 263 30.96 34.01 -10.89
CA ASP A 263 30.85 35.30 -11.58
C ASP A 263 30.07 36.33 -10.74
N MET A 264 28.94 35.94 -10.14
CA MET A 264 28.16 36.82 -9.26
C MET A 264 28.93 37.24 -8.01
N VAL A 265 29.69 36.32 -7.38
CA VAL A 265 30.53 36.65 -6.22
C VAL A 265 31.62 37.66 -6.59
N VAL A 266 32.30 37.47 -7.73
CA VAL A 266 33.32 38.42 -8.22
C VAL A 266 32.70 39.79 -8.49
N ASN A 267 31.56 39.84 -9.20
CA ASN A 267 30.85 41.09 -9.51
C ASN A 267 30.31 41.80 -8.26
N HIS A 268 29.87 41.04 -7.24
CA HIS A 268 29.43 41.62 -5.97
C HIS A 268 30.62 42.20 -5.19
N VAL A 269 31.76 41.49 -5.13
CA VAL A 269 32.97 41.98 -4.45
C VAL A 269 33.55 43.22 -5.13
N THR A 270 33.54 43.32 -6.46
CA THR A 270 33.97 44.54 -7.17
C THR A 270 33.00 45.69 -6.92
N SER A 271 31.68 45.47 -7.07
CA SER A 271 30.66 46.49 -6.79
C SER A 271 30.73 47.01 -5.35
N MET A 272 30.89 46.13 -4.36
CA MET A 272 31.06 46.53 -2.96
C MET A 272 32.33 47.35 -2.72
N ARG A 273 33.45 47.02 -3.39
CA ARG A 273 34.70 47.79 -3.33
C ARG A 273 34.53 49.18 -3.94
N ASP A 274 33.82 49.29 -5.06
CA ASP A 274 33.56 50.58 -5.71
C ASP A 274 32.66 51.47 -4.84
N ILE A 275 31.63 50.89 -4.22
CA ILE A 275 30.76 51.56 -3.24
C ILE A 275 31.58 52.02 -2.00
N GLN A 276 32.48 51.18 -1.48
CA GLN A 276 33.37 51.56 -0.39
C GLN A 276 34.29 52.73 -0.77
N SER A 277 34.96 52.69 -1.94
CA SER A 277 35.86 53.79 -2.34
C SER A 277 35.11 55.10 -2.65
N THR A 278 33.86 55.04 -3.11
CA THR A 278 33.03 56.24 -3.30
C THR A 278 32.56 56.81 -1.96
N LEU A 279 32.22 55.97 -0.98
CA LEU A 279 31.89 56.39 0.38
C LEU A 279 33.09 57.05 1.07
N GLU A 280 34.29 56.48 0.93
CA GLU A 280 35.55 57.07 1.44
C GLU A 280 35.80 58.46 0.86
N LYS A 281 35.71 58.62 -0.47
CA LYS A 281 35.85 59.92 -1.15
C LYS A 281 34.84 60.96 -0.67
N LEU A 282 33.57 60.58 -0.51
CA LEU A 282 32.53 61.47 0.00
C LEU A 282 32.78 61.88 1.46
N ASN A 283 33.34 60.99 2.28
CA ASN A 283 33.70 61.31 3.67
C ASN A 283 34.92 62.25 3.73
N ASP A 284 35.91 62.04 2.87
CA ASP A 284 37.05 62.96 2.68
C ASP A 284 36.60 64.35 2.24
N GLU A 285 35.73 64.44 1.23
CA GLU A 285 35.13 65.70 0.77
C GLU A 285 34.33 66.39 1.87
N ARG A 286 33.51 65.64 2.62
CA ARG A 286 32.79 66.14 3.79
C ARG A 286 33.75 66.71 4.85
N SER A 287 34.86 66.02 5.13
CA SER A 287 35.85 66.48 6.12
C SER A 287 36.55 67.78 5.68
N LYS A 288 36.91 67.89 4.39
CA LYS A 288 37.49 69.10 3.79
C LYS A 288 36.51 70.26 3.84
N ASN A 289 35.26 70.03 3.46
CA ASN A 289 34.20 71.04 3.50
C ASN A 289 33.94 71.53 4.94
N LEU A 290 33.94 70.64 5.92
CA LEU A 290 33.80 71.01 7.34
C LEU A 290 34.96 71.90 7.80
N ALA A 291 36.21 71.57 7.45
CA ALA A 291 37.37 72.39 7.78
C ALA A 291 37.33 73.78 7.10
N VAL A 292 36.87 73.87 5.86
CA VAL A 292 36.66 75.15 5.16
C VAL A 292 35.57 75.98 5.84
N LEU A 293 34.45 75.36 6.24
CA LEU A 293 33.37 76.04 6.97
C LEU A 293 33.85 76.59 8.31
N GLN A 294 34.55 75.80 9.12
CA GLN A 294 35.14 76.26 10.40
C GLN A 294 36.12 77.43 10.19
N GLY A 295 36.91 77.39 9.10
CA GLY A 295 37.81 78.49 8.72
C GLY A 295 37.10 79.74 8.16
N LEU A 296 35.87 79.62 7.69
CA LEU A 296 35.00 80.75 7.31
C LEU A 296 34.30 81.32 8.55
N GLU A 297 33.76 80.48 9.44
CA GLU A 297 33.15 80.89 10.71
C GLU A 297 34.13 81.67 11.59
N LYS A 298 35.39 81.23 11.67
CA LYS A 298 36.45 81.94 12.39
C LYS A 298 36.74 83.32 11.80
N ARG A 299 36.88 83.41 10.47
CA ARG A 299 37.10 84.71 9.78
C ARG A 299 35.92 85.66 9.94
N LEU A 300 34.69 85.14 9.87
CA LEU A 300 33.48 85.94 10.10
C LEU A 300 33.38 86.48 11.53
N LEU A 301 33.94 85.76 12.52
CA LEU A 301 34.09 86.26 13.89
C LEU A 301 35.16 87.36 13.97
N GLU A 302 36.33 87.14 13.38
CA GLU A 302 37.43 88.12 13.31
C GLU A 302 36.98 89.42 12.63
N GLU A 303 36.32 89.34 11.46
CA GLU A 303 35.75 90.49 10.73
C GLU A 303 34.72 91.26 11.57
N ARG A 304 33.89 90.57 12.36
CA ARG A 304 32.92 91.22 13.27
C ARG A 304 33.59 91.94 14.43
N GLU A 305 34.65 91.37 14.99
CA GLU A 305 35.45 92.01 16.05
C GLU A 305 36.21 93.23 15.50
N GLU A 306 36.77 93.14 14.30
CA GLU A 306 37.38 94.29 13.61
C GLU A 306 36.34 95.39 13.33
N GLU A 307 35.14 95.05 12.84
CA GLU A 307 34.05 96.01 12.64
C GLU A 307 33.64 96.71 13.94
N THR A 308 33.52 96.00 15.06
CA THR A 308 33.15 96.64 16.34
C THR A 308 34.26 97.56 16.85
N LEU A 309 35.53 97.14 16.74
CA LEU A 309 36.68 97.98 17.09
C LEU A 309 36.77 99.24 16.20
N HIS A 310 36.50 99.11 14.90
CA HIS A 310 36.45 100.25 13.98
C HIS A 310 35.35 101.24 14.35
N ARG A 311 34.13 100.76 14.65
CA ARG A 311 33.01 101.62 15.10
C ARG A 311 33.35 102.33 16.40
N GLU A 312 33.91 101.64 17.39
CA GLU A 312 34.36 102.27 18.65
C GLU A 312 35.41 103.36 18.42
N MET A 313 36.37 103.13 17.52
CA MET A 313 37.41 104.09 17.18
C MET A 313 36.86 105.32 16.45
N GLU A 314 35.89 105.14 15.55
CA GLU A 314 35.20 106.26 14.90
C GLU A 314 34.36 107.05 15.90
N GLU A 315 33.63 106.40 16.80
CA GLU A 315 32.88 107.08 17.86
C GLU A 315 33.77 107.87 18.83
N ARG A 316 34.96 107.37 19.16
CA ARG A 316 35.94 108.12 19.95
C ARG A 316 36.43 109.35 19.18
N ARG A 317 36.74 109.19 17.89
CA ARG A 317 37.17 110.28 17.01
C ARG A 317 36.10 111.36 16.83
N THR A 318 34.82 111.00 16.73
CA THR A 318 33.73 112.00 16.66
C THR A 318 33.57 112.74 17.99
N ARG A 319 33.60 112.02 19.12
CA ARG A 319 33.61 112.62 20.47
C ARG A 319 34.77 113.61 20.66
N ASP A 320 36.00 113.23 20.33
CA ASP A 320 37.19 114.11 20.41
C ASP A 320 37.03 115.38 19.53
N LEU A 321 36.43 115.26 18.36
CA LEU A 321 36.17 116.39 17.46
C LEU A 321 35.05 117.30 17.97
N GLU A 322 34.03 116.75 18.62
CA GLU A 322 32.97 117.51 19.28
C GLU A 322 33.50 118.26 20.51
N GLU A 323 34.32 117.62 21.34
CA GLU A 323 34.98 118.28 22.48
C GLU A 323 35.90 119.43 22.04
N ARG A 324 36.66 119.25 20.95
CA ARG A 324 37.48 120.33 20.37
C ARG A 324 36.63 121.49 19.86
N LYS A 325 35.56 121.22 19.11
CA LYS A 325 34.62 122.28 18.68
C LYS A 325 34.03 123.04 19.87
N LEU A 326 33.64 122.32 20.93
CA LEU A 326 33.14 122.95 22.16
C LEU A 326 34.21 123.77 22.89
N ALA A 327 35.49 123.40 22.81
CA ALA A 327 36.60 124.20 23.32
C ALA A 327 36.83 125.45 22.47
N ASP A 328 36.92 125.31 21.15
CA ASP A 328 37.07 126.42 20.19
C ASP A 328 35.92 127.43 20.32
N ASP A 329 34.68 126.96 20.45
CA ASP A 329 33.50 127.79 20.70
C ASP A 329 33.62 128.55 22.02
N ARG A 330 34.06 127.90 23.11
CA ARG A 330 34.29 128.56 24.41
C ARG A 330 35.36 129.65 24.31
N GLU A 331 36.45 129.39 23.60
CA GLU A 331 37.52 130.38 23.37
C GLU A 331 37.01 131.55 22.51
N TYR A 332 36.28 131.27 21.43
CA TYR A 332 35.65 132.27 20.58
C TYR A 332 34.67 133.16 21.37
N TYR A 333 33.79 132.58 22.18
CA TYR A 333 32.87 133.34 23.04
C TYR A 333 33.64 134.13 24.12
N ALA A 334 34.70 133.58 24.72
CA ALA A 334 35.53 134.32 25.68
C ALA A 334 36.21 135.53 25.04
N ALA A 335 36.79 135.37 23.84
CA ALA A 335 37.37 136.46 23.06
C ALA A 335 36.33 137.52 22.69
N LEU A 336 35.13 137.10 22.26
CA LEU A 336 34.00 138.00 21.98
C LEU A 336 33.58 138.79 23.22
N TRP A 337 33.47 138.15 24.39
CA TRP A 337 33.16 138.81 25.66
C TRP A 337 34.23 139.83 26.07
N ILE A 338 35.52 139.51 25.88
CA ILE A 338 36.64 140.45 26.10
C ILE A 338 36.51 141.65 25.15
N GLN A 339 36.27 141.42 23.86
CA GLN A 339 36.07 142.49 22.88
C GLN A 339 34.87 143.38 23.20
N LEU A 340 33.74 142.80 23.63
CA LEU A 340 32.54 143.53 24.04
C LEU A 340 32.79 144.36 25.31
N ARG A 341 33.45 143.79 26.32
CA ARG A 341 33.89 144.53 27.52
C ARG A 341 34.86 145.66 27.18
N TRP A 342 35.80 145.43 26.26
CA TRP A 342 36.73 146.45 25.80
C TRP A 342 36.03 147.59 25.03
N LYS A 343 35.13 147.27 24.09
CA LYS A 343 34.28 148.25 23.41
C LYS A 343 33.43 149.06 24.42
N ALA A 344 32.88 148.41 25.44
CA ALA A 344 32.14 149.08 26.51
C ALA A 344 33.03 149.98 27.37
N TYR A 345 34.25 149.54 27.72
CA TYR A 345 35.25 150.35 28.41
C TYR A 345 35.67 151.58 27.59
N LEU A 346 35.97 151.41 26.30
CA LEU A 346 36.29 152.52 25.39
C LEU A 346 35.14 153.53 25.30
N ARG A 347 33.88 153.07 25.19
CA ARG A 347 32.70 153.96 25.26
C ARG A 347 32.63 154.72 26.58
N ARG A 348 32.87 154.08 27.73
CA ARG A 348 32.91 154.74 29.05
C ARG A 348 34.10 155.71 29.19
N LYS A 349 35.25 155.42 28.57
CA LYS A 349 36.42 156.30 28.56
C LYS A 349 36.16 157.55 27.72
N ALA A 350 35.59 157.38 26.53
CA ALA A 350 35.17 158.48 25.66
C ALA A 350 34.09 159.37 26.33
N SER A 351 33.08 158.78 26.98
CA SER A 351 32.06 159.58 27.68
C SER A 351 32.58 160.28 28.94
N ARG A 352 33.61 159.74 29.62
CA ARG A 352 34.33 160.44 30.70
C ARG A 352 35.22 161.59 30.20
N GLN A 353 35.78 161.49 28.99
CA GLN A 353 36.56 162.58 28.37
C GLN A 353 35.68 163.66 27.73
N GLY A 354 34.46 163.32 27.28
CA GLY A 354 33.52 164.27 26.68
C GLY A 354 32.81 165.24 27.64
N ALA A 355 32.99 165.09 28.96
CA ALA A 355 32.26 165.86 29.97
C ALA A 355 32.98 167.13 30.49
N GLN A 356 34.21 167.42 30.02
CA GLN A 356 34.98 168.61 30.41
C GLN A 356 35.72 169.23 29.21
N GLY A 357 35.12 170.18 28.46
CA GLY A 357 35.85 170.87 27.37
C GLY A 357 35.05 171.77 26.40
N LYS A 358 34.94 173.06 26.73
CA LYS A 358 34.29 174.19 26.01
C LYS A 358 34.55 174.38 24.48
N LYS A 359 33.49 174.86 23.79
CA LYS A 359 33.36 176.00 22.81
C LYS A 359 34.29 176.14 21.57
N GLY A 360 33.70 176.39 20.38
CA GLY A 360 34.31 177.22 19.30
C GLY A 360 33.68 177.20 17.87
N SER A 361 33.10 178.34 17.43
CA SER A 361 32.81 178.86 16.04
C SER A 361 32.76 177.92 14.79
N LYS A 362 31.67 177.78 14.00
CA LYS A 362 31.10 178.67 12.92
C LYS A 362 32.06 178.98 11.72
N LYS A 363 31.68 179.01 10.42
CA LYS A 363 30.37 178.84 9.68
C LYS A 363 30.53 178.86 8.12
N GLY A 364 29.79 178.01 7.37
CA GLY A 364 29.36 178.25 5.95
C GLY A 364 30.06 177.43 4.83
N LYS A 365 29.50 177.26 3.60
CA LYS A 365 28.21 177.71 3.02
C LYS A 365 27.91 177.09 1.60
N LYS A 366 26.69 176.54 1.37
CA LYS A 366 26.02 176.18 0.05
C LYS A 366 26.74 175.16 -0.86
N GLY A 367 26.11 174.33 -1.70
CA GLY A 367 24.70 174.09 -2.12
C GLY A 367 24.70 173.48 -3.57
N THR A 368 23.63 173.02 -4.24
CA THR A 368 22.18 172.87 -3.97
C THR A 368 21.52 172.04 -5.12
N LYS A 369 20.37 171.36 -4.89
CA LYS A 369 19.49 170.65 -5.88
C LYS A 369 20.02 169.31 -6.46
N GLU A 370 19.18 168.39 -6.94
CA GLU A 370 17.70 168.41 -7.13
C GLU A 370 16.90 167.75 -5.99
#